data_AF-H8YVI7-F1
#
_entry.id   AF-H8YVI7-F1
#
_cell.length_a   1.000
_cell.length_b   1.000
_cell.length_c   1.000
_cell.angle_alpha   90.00
_cell.angle_beta   90.00
_cell.angle_gamma   90.00
#
_symmetry.space_group_name_H-M   'P 1'
#
loop_
_entity.id
_entity.type
_entity.pdbx_description
1 polymer ?
#
loop_
_entity_poly.entity_id
_entity_poly.type
_entity_poly.pdbx_seq_one_letter_code
_entity_poly.pdbx_strand_id
1 'polypeptide(L)'
;MTRSMQAVPKADAPRIPMPAVDPALNLTPSTWKVLTDSIFPAAKTAEGILLAVHYCAARNLDVIKRPVHVVPMWSKALGQEIETVWPGIAEVQTTAARTGQWAGIDPPRFGPVIERTFSGKVKRNGAWQDLDYAVSFPEWCEVTVYRLVGGQRCPFTEPVFWLEAYARQGGAYSELPTEMWVKRPRGQLMKCAKAASLRAAFPEEASYTAEEMEGKVIEADTSIPVAASLDATGTVPAKADTAPSGVAEAASDAAPSKASETPTDSEPRAEPITLDPSLQARIDKVVARAAEKSAWKQAEQYLRARCKGAELKQALEALDQAQQTAEQRLAA
;
A
#
# COMPACT_ATOMS: atom_id res chain seq x y z
N MET A 1 -33.08 -7.88 39.38
CA MET A 1 -33.67 -8.17 38.05
C MET A 1 -32.52 -8.23 37.05
N THR A 2 -32.02 -9.43 36.83
CA THR A 2 -30.91 -9.74 35.92
C THR A 2 -31.44 -9.63 34.49
N ARG A 3 -30.98 -8.61 33.74
CA ARG A 3 -31.40 -8.41 32.35
C ARG A 3 -30.75 -9.51 31.51
N SER A 4 -31.56 -10.51 31.15
CA SER A 4 -31.18 -11.59 30.25
C SER A 4 -30.62 -11.01 28.95
N MET A 5 -29.35 -11.31 28.64
CA MET A 5 -28.79 -11.09 27.30
C MET A 5 -29.55 -12.01 26.34
N GLN A 6 -30.58 -11.49 25.68
CA GLN A 6 -31.22 -12.19 24.57
C GLN A 6 -30.22 -12.29 23.43
N ALA A 7 -30.04 -13.52 22.91
CA ALA A 7 -29.25 -13.77 21.73
C ALA A 7 -29.82 -12.98 20.55
N VAL A 8 -28.96 -12.18 19.90
CA VAL A 8 -29.30 -11.42 18.71
C VAL A 8 -29.77 -12.40 17.62
N PRO A 9 -30.95 -12.21 17.00
CA PRO A 9 -31.41 -13.09 15.94
C PRO A 9 -30.41 -13.10 14.77
N LYS A 10 -30.19 -14.27 14.18
CA LYS A 10 -29.16 -14.54 13.14
C LYS A 10 -29.23 -13.60 11.91
N ALA A 11 -30.36 -12.92 11.70
CA ALA A 11 -30.57 -11.94 10.62
C ALA A 11 -29.96 -10.55 10.92
N ASP A 12 -29.68 -10.23 12.18
CA ASP A 12 -29.11 -8.93 12.60
C ASP A 12 -27.60 -8.97 12.85
N ALA A 13 -26.95 -10.13 12.65
CA ALA A 13 -25.50 -10.23 12.76
C ALA A 13 -24.80 -9.48 11.61
N PRO A 14 -23.72 -8.73 11.89
CA PRO A 14 -22.92 -8.10 10.86
C PRO A 14 -22.19 -9.15 10.00
N ARG A 15 -21.95 -8.83 8.72
CA ARG A 15 -21.21 -9.72 7.80
C ARG A 15 -19.81 -10.07 8.32
N ILE A 16 -19.15 -9.12 8.97
CA ILE A 16 -17.85 -9.31 9.63
C ILE A 16 -18.09 -9.13 11.13
N PRO A 17 -17.71 -10.11 11.99
CA PRO A 17 -17.82 -9.98 13.44
C PRO A 17 -17.10 -8.73 13.95
N MET A 18 -17.71 -8.03 14.90
CA MET A 18 -17.10 -6.85 15.51
C MET A 18 -15.93 -7.29 16.40
N PRO A 19 -14.69 -6.82 16.16
CA PRO A 19 -13.56 -7.10 17.02
C PRO A 19 -13.67 -6.33 18.35
N ALA A 20 -12.83 -6.68 19.32
CA ALA A 20 -12.61 -5.80 20.47
C ALA A 20 -11.95 -4.50 19.99
N VAL A 21 -12.56 -3.37 20.32
CA VAL A 21 -12.12 -2.04 19.88
C VAL A 21 -11.98 -1.11 21.06
N ASP A 22 -11.11 -0.11 20.93
CA ASP A 22 -11.00 0.97 21.91
C ASP A 22 -12.36 1.67 22.08
N PRO A 23 -12.90 1.76 23.31
CA PRO A 23 -14.12 2.52 23.60
C PRO A 23 -14.10 3.96 23.08
N ALA A 24 -12.92 4.59 22.94
CA ALA A 24 -12.76 5.95 22.42
C ALA A 24 -13.27 6.12 20.97
N LEU A 25 -13.36 5.03 20.20
CA LEU A 25 -13.90 5.05 18.84
C LEU A 25 -15.43 5.18 18.79
N ASN A 26 -16.12 5.06 19.92
CA ASN A 26 -17.59 5.14 20.01
C ASN A 26 -18.32 4.21 19.02
N LEU A 27 -17.72 3.08 18.67
CA LEU A 27 -18.31 2.09 17.77
C LEU A 27 -19.33 1.24 18.52
N THR A 28 -20.58 1.28 18.07
CA THR A 28 -21.64 0.39 18.56
C THR A 28 -21.79 -0.82 17.62
N PRO A 29 -22.36 -1.96 18.08
CA PRO A 29 -22.65 -3.09 17.21
C PRO A 29 -23.52 -2.74 16.00
N SER A 30 -24.49 -1.83 16.18
CA SER A 30 -25.35 -1.33 15.10
C SER A 30 -24.57 -0.50 14.09
N THR A 31 -23.70 0.39 14.55
CA THR A 31 -22.82 1.18 13.67
C THR A 31 -21.86 0.25 12.91
N TRP A 32 -21.29 -0.75 13.59
CA TRP A 32 -20.40 -1.72 12.96
C TRP A 32 -21.10 -2.48 11.82
N LYS A 33 -22.35 -2.93 12.03
CA LYS A 33 -23.15 -3.56 10.97
C LYS A 33 -23.34 -2.65 9.76
N VAL A 34 -23.63 -1.37 9.98
CA VAL A 34 -23.74 -0.38 8.89
C VAL A 34 -22.42 -0.23 8.14
N LEU A 35 -21.30 -0.21 8.87
CA LEU A 35 -19.97 -0.14 8.27
C LEU A 35 -19.67 -1.38 7.40
N THR A 36 -19.96 -2.58 7.89
CA THR A 36 -19.65 -3.83 7.17
C THR A 36 -20.55 -4.09 5.97
N ASP A 37 -21.83 -3.73 6.09
CA ASP A 37 -22.85 -4.14 5.13
C ASP A 37 -23.14 -3.07 4.08
N SER A 38 -23.05 -1.78 4.45
CA SER A 38 -23.46 -0.66 3.59
C SER A 38 -22.30 0.25 3.19
N ILE A 39 -21.44 0.66 4.13
CA ILE A 39 -20.37 1.62 3.85
C ILE A 39 -19.19 0.94 3.14
N PHE A 40 -18.75 -0.21 3.65
CA PHE A 40 -17.62 -0.99 3.13
C PHE A 40 -18.04 -2.42 2.74
N PRO A 41 -18.98 -2.60 1.80
CA PRO A 41 -19.48 -3.93 1.44
C PRO A 41 -18.41 -4.84 0.82
N ALA A 42 -17.37 -4.24 0.22
CA ALA A 42 -16.26 -4.96 -0.41
C ALA A 42 -15.13 -5.34 0.55
N ALA A 43 -15.11 -4.78 1.77
CA ALA A 43 -14.08 -5.10 2.76
C ALA A 43 -14.21 -6.55 3.21
N LYS A 44 -13.12 -7.28 3.34
CA LYS A 44 -13.07 -8.70 3.71
C LYS A 44 -12.73 -8.88 5.18
N THR A 45 -12.01 -7.94 5.79
CA THR A 45 -11.53 -8.06 7.17
C THR A 45 -12.00 -6.92 8.07
N ALA A 46 -12.01 -7.19 9.38
CA ALA A 46 -12.35 -6.17 10.37
C ALA A 46 -11.26 -5.10 10.45
N GLU A 47 -10.00 -5.49 10.29
CA GLU A 47 -8.82 -4.63 10.33
C GLU A 47 -8.87 -3.57 9.22
N GLY A 48 -9.31 -3.92 8.00
CA GLY A 48 -9.47 -2.95 6.92
C GLY A 48 -10.51 -1.87 7.23
N ILE A 49 -11.63 -2.25 7.85
CA ILE A 49 -12.67 -1.32 8.29
C ILE A 49 -12.18 -0.46 9.46
N LEU A 50 -11.50 -1.07 10.44
CA LEU A 50 -10.94 -0.32 11.57
C LEU A 50 -9.87 0.68 11.11
N LEU A 51 -9.03 0.32 10.15
CA LEU A 51 -8.06 1.24 9.57
C LEU A 51 -8.77 2.46 8.95
N ALA A 52 -9.91 2.25 8.27
CA ALA A 52 -10.71 3.34 7.73
C ALA A 52 -11.33 4.21 8.84
N VAL A 53 -11.81 3.60 9.93
CA VAL A 53 -12.34 4.32 11.10
C VAL A 53 -11.25 5.17 11.76
N HIS A 54 -10.07 4.59 12.03
CA HIS A 54 -8.95 5.30 12.63
C HIS A 54 -8.45 6.44 11.75
N TYR A 55 -8.35 6.22 10.43
CA TYR A 55 -8.01 7.26 9.48
C TYR A 55 -8.99 8.44 9.57
N CYS A 56 -10.29 8.14 9.56
CA CYS A 56 -11.31 9.17 9.65
C CYS A 56 -11.26 9.91 10.99
N ALA A 57 -11.10 9.19 12.10
CA ALA A 57 -10.98 9.79 13.43
C ALA A 57 -9.77 10.74 13.52
N ALA A 58 -8.60 10.31 13.04
CA ALA A 58 -7.37 11.10 13.06
C ALA A 58 -7.47 12.39 12.22
N ARG A 59 -8.26 12.39 11.13
CA ARG A 59 -8.50 13.56 10.26
C ARG A 59 -9.79 14.32 10.57
N ASN A 60 -10.47 13.97 11.67
CA ASN A 60 -11.76 14.55 12.05
C ASN A 60 -12.81 14.49 10.92
N LEU A 61 -12.94 13.30 10.32
CA LEU A 61 -13.87 12.96 9.25
C LEU A 61 -14.95 12.01 9.76
N ASP A 62 -16.13 12.10 9.17
CA ASP A 62 -17.23 11.18 9.43
C ASP A 62 -17.12 9.95 8.52
N VAL A 63 -16.79 8.81 9.11
CA VAL A 63 -16.64 7.53 8.39
C VAL A 63 -17.93 7.10 7.68
N ILE A 64 -19.11 7.48 8.19
CA ILE A 64 -20.41 7.12 7.60
C ILE A 64 -20.62 7.80 6.25
N LYS A 65 -20.01 8.98 6.04
CA LYS A 65 -20.02 9.66 4.74
C LYS A 65 -19.09 9.01 3.72
N ARG A 66 -18.38 7.95 4.10
CA ARG A 66 -17.43 7.19 3.27
C ARG A 66 -16.41 8.09 2.55
N PRO A 67 -15.64 8.91 3.30
CA PRO A 67 -14.58 9.73 2.70
C PRO A 67 -13.44 8.89 2.12
N VAL A 68 -13.24 7.67 2.65
CA VAL A 68 -12.19 6.74 2.23
C VAL A 68 -12.77 5.46 1.63
N HIS A 69 -11.92 4.71 0.93
CA HIS A 69 -12.21 3.41 0.36
C HIS A 69 -11.29 2.35 0.95
N VAL A 70 -11.86 1.21 1.35
CA VAL A 70 -11.10 -0.02 1.63
C VAL A 70 -10.91 -0.74 0.31
N VAL A 71 -9.67 -0.79 -0.16
CA VAL A 71 -9.30 -1.35 -1.46
C VAL A 71 -8.31 -2.51 -1.25
N PRO A 72 -8.60 -3.70 -1.78
CA PRO A 72 -7.65 -4.79 -1.77
C PRO A 72 -6.53 -4.51 -2.78
N MET A 73 -5.28 -4.62 -2.33
CA MET A 73 -4.09 -4.34 -3.13
C MET A 73 -3.09 -5.48 -2.98
N TRP A 74 -2.46 -5.87 -4.08
CA TRP A 74 -1.39 -6.88 -4.04
C TRP A 74 -0.12 -6.28 -3.42
N SER A 75 0.33 -6.84 -2.30
CA SER A 75 1.62 -6.49 -1.70
C SER A 75 2.70 -7.42 -2.23
N LYS A 76 3.65 -6.88 -3.02
CA LYS A 76 4.81 -7.64 -3.48
C LYS A 76 5.69 -8.12 -2.31
N ALA A 77 5.78 -7.32 -1.25
CA ALA A 77 6.61 -7.62 -0.07
C ALA A 77 6.06 -8.82 0.71
N LEU A 78 4.73 -8.89 0.89
CA LEU A 78 4.07 -9.97 1.63
C LEU A 78 3.65 -11.14 0.73
N GLY A 79 3.69 -10.98 -0.59
CA GLY A 79 3.27 -12.00 -1.55
C GLY A 79 1.78 -12.33 -1.49
N GLN A 80 0.95 -11.41 -0.98
CA GLN A 80 -0.48 -11.61 -0.82
C GLN A 80 -1.27 -10.30 -1.01
N GLU A 81 -2.57 -10.45 -1.24
CA GLU A 81 -3.52 -9.33 -1.26
C GLU A 81 -3.78 -8.86 0.17
N ILE A 82 -3.62 -7.57 0.41
CA ILE A 82 -3.91 -6.91 1.69
C ILE A 82 -4.96 -5.82 1.49
N GLU A 83 -5.78 -5.57 2.50
CA GLU A 83 -6.69 -4.44 2.48
C GLU A 83 -5.95 -3.15 2.85
N THR A 84 -6.11 -2.12 2.04
CA THR A 84 -5.53 -0.79 2.26
C THR A 84 -6.61 0.26 2.25
N VAL A 85 -6.35 1.41 2.88
CA VAL A 85 -7.29 2.52 2.95
C VAL A 85 -6.75 3.67 2.12
N TRP A 86 -7.58 4.15 1.18
CA TRP A 86 -7.24 5.26 0.30
C TRP A 86 -8.28 6.38 0.42
N PRO A 87 -7.86 7.64 0.50
CA PRO A 87 -8.79 8.77 0.45
C PRO A 87 -9.51 8.78 -0.90
N GLY A 88 -10.83 8.92 -0.88
CA GLY A 88 -11.59 9.20 -2.09
C GLY A 88 -11.56 10.69 -2.40
N ILE A 89 -11.98 11.06 -3.61
CA ILE A 89 -12.10 12.46 -4.00
C ILE A 89 -12.92 13.31 -3.02
N ALA A 90 -13.93 12.71 -2.36
CA ALA A 90 -14.77 13.39 -1.39
C ALA A 90 -14.01 13.81 -0.12
N GLU A 91 -13.02 13.02 0.32
CA GLU A 91 -12.16 13.37 1.44
C GLU A 91 -11.35 14.62 1.12
N VAL A 92 -10.61 14.58 0.00
CA VAL A 92 -9.76 15.68 -0.46
C VAL A 92 -10.55 16.96 -0.67
N GLN A 93 -11.78 16.86 -1.21
CA GLN A 93 -12.65 18.02 -1.32
C GLN A 93 -13.06 18.58 0.04
N THR A 94 -13.38 17.70 0.99
CA THR A 94 -13.81 18.12 2.33
C THR A 94 -12.67 18.83 3.07
N THR A 95 -11.47 18.29 3.00
CA THR A 95 -10.28 18.86 3.64
C THR A 95 -9.84 20.15 2.95
N ALA A 96 -9.79 20.18 1.61
CA ALA A 96 -9.53 21.41 0.86
C ALA A 96 -10.51 22.53 1.19
N ALA A 97 -11.81 22.22 1.33
CA ALA A 97 -12.82 23.21 1.70
C ALA A 97 -12.61 23.76 3.13
N ARG A 98 -12.19 22.90 4.07
CA ARG A 98 -11.92 23.28 5.47
C ARG A 98 -10.74 24.25 5.63
N THR A 99 -9.83 24.31 4.65
CA THR A 99 -8.73 25.28 4.67
C THR A 99 -9.19 26.74 4.57
N GLY A 100 -10.42 26.97 4.07
CA GLY A 100 -10.91 28.32 3.74
C GLY A 100 -10.23 28.96 2.53
N GLN A 101 -9.31 28.25 1.86
CA GLN A 101 -8.56 28.76 0.71
C GLN A 101 -9.15 28.30 -0.63
N TRP A 102 -10.17 27.44 -0.65
CA TRP A 102 -10.81 27.01 -1.90
C TRP A 102 -11.66 28.13 -2.51
N ALA A 103 -11.26 28.57 -3.71
CA ALA A 103 -11.87 29.65 -4.48
C ALA A 103 -12.62 29.18 -5.76
N GLY A 104 -13.21 27.98 -5.73
CA GLY A 104 -14.04 27.44 -6.82
C GLY A 104 -13.35 26.42 -7.73
N ILE A 105 -14.10 25.92 -8.70
CA ILE A 105 -13.70 24.87 -9.65
C ILE A 105 -14.43 25.10 -10.97
N ASP A 106 -13.73 24.96 -12.09
CA ASP A 106 -14.34 25.05 -13.41
C ASP A 106 -14.95 23.71 -13.85
N PRO A 107 -15.91 23.73 -14.80
CA PRO A 107 -16.36 22.52 -15.46
C PRO A 107 -15.20 21.76 -16.12
N PRO A 108 -15.24 20.41 -16.13
CA PRO A 108 -14.22 19.62 -16.79
C PRO A 108 -14.17 19.89 -18.29
N ARG A 109 -12.95 19.98 -18.84
CA ARG A 109 -12.70 20.01 -20.28
C ARG A 109 -12.20 18.64 -20.71
N PHE A 110 -12.69 18.18 -21.86
CA PHE A 110 -12.34 16.88 -22.41
C PHE A 110 -11.69 17.03 -23.77
N GLY A 111 -10.68 16.20 -24.03
CA GLY A 111 -10.08 16.03 -25.33
C GLY A 111 -11.01 15.33 -26.34
N PRO A 112 -10.51 15.10 -27.57
CA PRO A 112 -11.26 14.39 -28.60
C PRO A 112 -11.62 12.97 -28.13
N VAL A 113 -12.74 12.45 -28.65
CA VAL A 113 -13.15 11.07 -28.38
C VAL A 113 -12.37 10.12 -29.28
N ILE A 114 -11.77 9.10 -28.65
CA ILE A 114 -11.07 7.99 -29.28
C ILE A 114 -11.93 6.74 -29.11
N GLU A 115 -12.02 5.93 -30.15
CA GLU A 115 -12.63 4.61 -30.11
C GLU A 115 -11.54 3.55 -30.21
N ARG A 116 -11.51 2.61 -29.27
CA ARG A 116 -10.56 1.49 -29.28
C ARG A 116 -11.20 0.23 -28.74
N THR A 117 -10.85 -0.91 -29.35
CA THR A 117 -11.17 -2.23 -28.82
C THR A 117 -10.04 -2.73 -27.94
N PHE A 118 -10.38 -3.17 -26.73
CA PHE A 118 -9.46 -3.78 -25.77
C PHE A 118 -9.81 -5.26 -25.63
N SER A 119 -8.80 -6.12 -25.77
CA SER A 119 -8.95 -7.57 -25.74
C SER A 119 -8.13 -8.18 -24.61
N GLY A 120 -8.58 -9.31 -24.08
CA GLY A 120 -7.83 -10.08 -23.08
C GLY A 120 -8.70 -11.05 -22.30
N LYS A 121 -8.11 -11.64 -21.24
CA LYS A 121 -8.71 -12.77 -20.53
C LYS A 121 -9.07 -12.40 -19.10
N VAL A 122 -10.29 -12.71 -18.70
CA VAL A 122 -10.77 -12.56 -17.33
C VAL A 122 -11.26 -13.88 -16.78
N LYS A 123 -11.00 -14.14 -15.50
CA LYS A 123 -11.54 -15.33 -14.83
C LYS A 123 -12.92 -15.00 -14.28
N ARG A 124 -13.96 -15.57 -14.88
CA ARG A 124 -15.36 -15.43 -14.43
C ARG A 124 -15.92 -16.82 -14.09
N ASN A 125 -16.53 -16.94 -12.91
CA ASN A 125 -17.11 -18.19 -12.41
C ASN A 125 -16.14 -19.39 -12.47
N GLY A 126 -14.85 -19.15 -12.18
CA GLY A 126 -13.82 -20.19 -12.19
C GLY A 126 -13.22 -20.50 -13.57
N ALA A 127 -13.80 -20.03 -14.67
CA ALA A 127 -13.31 -20.25 -16.03
C ALA A 127 -12.67 -19.00 -16.63
N TRP A 128 -11.63 -19.19 -17.44
CA TRP A 128 -11.04 -18.12 -18.25
C TRP A 128 -11.93 -17.85 -19.46
N GLN A 129 -12.23 -16.57 -19.70
CA GLN A 129 -13.02 -16.12 -20.84
C GLN A 129 -12.25 -15.02 -21.57
N ASP A 130 -12.12 -15.16 -22.88
CA ASP A 130 -11.67 -14.09 -23.77
C ASP A 130 -12.79 -13.06 -23.92
N LEU A 131 -12.46 -11.80 -23.71
CA LEU A 131 -13.38 -10.68 -23.77
C LEU A 131 -12.80 -9.56 -24.62
N ASP A 132 -13.68 -8.92 -25.38
CA ASP A 132 -13.39 -7.73 -26.15
C ASP A 132 -14.34 -6.60 -25.73
N TYR A 133 -13.78 -5.44 -25.42
CA TYR A 133 -14.54 -4.22 -25.16
C TYR A 133 -14.19 -3.14 -26.17
N ALA A 134 -15.14 -2.76 -27.01
CA ALA A 134 -15.10 -1.51 -27.75
C ALA A 134 -15.49 -0.36 -26.82
N VAL A 135 -14.56 0.57 -26.59
CA VAL A 135 -14.77 1.70 -25.68
C VAL A 135 -14.51 3.01 -26.42
N SER A 136 -15.48 3.92 -26.36
CA SER A 136 -15.33 5.30 -26.81
C SER A 136 -15.04 6.20 -25.59
N PHE A 137 -13.85 6.78 -25.52
CA PHE A 137 -13.37 7.54 -24.36
C PHE A 137 -12.66 8.83 -24.79
N PRO A 138 -12.68 9.89 -23.97
CA PRO A 138 -11.91 11.10 -24.25
C PRO A 138 -10.42 10.83 -24.09
N GLU A 139 -9.58 11.36 -24.98
CA GLU A 139 -8.12 11.22 -24.89
C GLU A 139 -7.57 11.71 -23.53
N TRP A 140 -8.06 12.85 -23.09
CA TRP A 140 -7.70 13.48 -21.83
C TRP A 140 -8.88 14.20 -21.18
N CYS A 141 -8.76 14.48 -19.89
CA CYS A 141 -9.62 15.38 -19.15
C CYS A 141 -8.76 16.30 -18.30
N GLU A 142 -9.11 17.58 -18.21
CA GLU A 142 -8.53 18.52 -17.26
C GLU A 142 -9.63 19.23 -16.48
N VAL A 143 -9.30 19.65 -15.26
CA VAL A 143 -10.19 20.38 -14.37
C VAL A 143 -9.39 21.49 -13.71
N THR A 144 -9.91 22.72 -13.70
CA THR A 144 -9.23 23.83 -13.02
C THR A 144 -9.77 24.00 -11.61
N VAL A 145 -8.93 23.82 -10.60
CA VAL A 145 -9.22 24.13 -9.20
C VAL A 145 -8.59 25.47 -8.84
N TYR A 146 -9.32 26.32 -8.13
CA TYR A 146 -8.81 27.61 -7.70
C TYR A 146 -8.52 27.62 -6.21
N ARG A 147 -7.34 28.13 -5.83
CA ARG A 147 -6.93 28.33 -4.44
C ARG A 147 -6.51 29.79 -4.21
N LEU A 148 -6.81 30.32 -3.02
CA LEU A 148 -6.30 31.59 -2.55
C LEU A 148 -4.85 31.42 -2.07
N VAL A 149 -3.91 32.03 -2.78
CA VAL A 149 -2.48 32.09 -2.41
C VAL A 149 -2.16 33.55 -2.09
N GLY A 150 -1.87 33.87 -0.83
CA GLY A 150 -1.68 35.25 -0.39
C GLY A 150 -2.90 36.15 -0.66
N GLY A 151 -4.11 35.59 -0.64
CA GLY A 151 -5.35 36.31 -0.96
C GLY A 151 -5.66 36.43 -2.47
N GLN A 152 -4.75 36.05 -3.36
CA GLN A 152 -4.99 36.03 -4.80
C GLN A 152 -5.56 34.68 -5.25
N ARG A 153 -6.58 34.72 -6.10
CA ARG A 153 -7.16 33.51 -6.72
C ARG A 153 -6.23 32.97 -7.81
N CYS A 154 -5.60 31.82 -7.56
CA CYS A 154 -4.66 31.16 -8.47
C CYS A 154 -5.27 29.87 -9.04
N PRO A 155 -5.17 29.63 -10.37
CA PRO A 155 -5.63 28.40 -11.00
C PRO A 155 -4.60 27.27 -10.89
N PHE A 156 -5.07 26.05 -10.67
CA PHE A 156 -4.30 24.81 -10.72
C PHE A 156 -5.04 23.82 -11.61
N THR A 157 -4.39 23.37 -12.68
CA THR A 157 -5.01 22.52 -13.71
C THR A 157 -4.04 21.40 -14.05
N GLU A 158 -4.46 20.16 -13.84
CA GLU A 158 -3.68 18.98 -14.19
C GLU A 158 -4.46 18.14 -15.21
N PRO A 159 -3.97 17.99 -16.46
CA PRO A 159 -4.58 17.10 -17.43
C PRO A 159 -4.24 15.64 -17.09
N VAL A 160 -5.22 14.75 -17.25
CA VAL A 160 -5.07 13.30 -17.08
C VAL A 160 -5.49 12.61 -18.36
N PHE A 161 -4.61 11.75 -18.88
CA PHE A 161 -4.83 10.99 -20.10
C PHE A 161 -5.48 9.64 -19.80
N TRP A 162 -6.47 9.27 -20.59
CA TRP A 162 -7.29 8.07 -20.31
C TRP A 162 -6.46 6.79 -20.33
N LEU A 163 -5.59 6.63 -21.33
CA LEU A 163 -4.74 5.44 -21.50
C LEU A 163 -3.68 5.28 -20.40
N GLU A 164 -3.37 6.35 -19.66
CA GLU A 164 -2.44 6.34 -18.53
C GLU A 164 -3.15 6.06 -17.20
N ALA A 165 -4.44 6.43 -17.10
CA ALA A 165 -5.17 6.43 -15.84
C ALA A 165 -6.11 5.23 -15.65
N TYR A 166 -6.63 4.64 -16.73
CA TYR A 166 -7.70 3.65 -16.60
C TYR A 166 -7.28 2.40 -15.82
N ALA A 167 -8.17 1.92 -14.96
CA ALA A 167 -7.94 0.70 -14.21
C ALA A 167 -8.08 -0.53 -15.14
N ARG A 168 -7.16 -1.48 -14.98
CA ARG A 168 -7.11 -2.72 -15.77
C ARG A 168 -7.58 -3.93 -14.96
N GLN A 169 -8.19 -4.90 -15.62
CA GLN A 169 -8.61 -6.19 -15.07
C GLN A 169 -8.06 -7.35 -15.90
N GLY A 170 -8.01 -8.56 -15.34
CA GLY A 170 -7.52 -9.75 -16.04
C GLY A 170 -6.05 -10.10 -15.77
N GLY A 171 -5.43 -9.49 -14.76
CA GLY A 171 -4.05 -9.76 -14.34
C GLY A 171 -3.04 -8.78 -14.95
N ALA A 172 -1.76 -8.98 -14.59
CA ALA A 172 -0.69 -7.99 -14.81
C ALA A 172 -0.42 -7.62 -16.28
N TYR A 173 -0.75 -8.50 -17.23
CA TYR A 173 -0.50 -8.29 -18.66
C TYR A 173 -1.75 -7.92 -19.45
N SER A 174 -2.89 -7.81 -18.79
CA SER A 174 -4.15 -7.52 -19.45
C SER A 174 -4.33 -6.02 -19.66
N GLU A 175 -4.71 -5.62 -20.88
CA GLU A 175 -5.07 -4.24 -21.21
C GLU A 175 -6.57 -3.95 -21.01
N LEU A 176 -7.35 -4.95 -20.61
CA LEU A 176 -8.80 -4.86 -20.46
C LEU A 176 -9.19 -3.84 -19.38
N PRO A 177 -9.98 -2.80 -19.70
CA PRO A 177 -10.49 -1.86 -18.71
C PRO A 177 -11.44 -2.54 -17.73
N THR A 178 -11.52 -2.07 -16.48
CA THR A 178 -12.57 -2.53 -15.54
C THR A 178 -13.96 -2.11 -16.01
N GLU A 179 -15.01 -2.79 -15.53
CA GLU A 179 -16.40 -2.54 -15.94
C GLU A 179 -16.84 -1.08 -15.72
N MET A 180 -16.33 -0.43 -14.66
CA MET A 180 -16.63 0.96 -14.37
C MET A 180 -16.03 1.94 -15.39
N TRP A 181 -14.85 1.62 -15.94
CA TRP A 181 -14.20 2.41 -16.99
C TRP A 181 -14.84 2.19 -18.36
N VAL A 182 -15.37 0.98 -18.62
CA VAL A 182 -16.18 0.71 -19.82
C VAL A 182 -17.52 1.44 -19.76
N LYS A 183 -18.22 1.37 -18.63
CA LYS A 183 -19.57 1.95 -18.47
C LYS A 183 -19.59 3.46 -18.36
N ARG A 184 -18.56 4.07 -17.76
CA ARG A 184 -18.49 5.52 -17.48
C ARG A 184 -17.12 6.12 -17.79
N PRO A 185 -16.58 5.99 -19.02
CA PRO A 185 -15.21 6.39 -19.34
C PRO A 185 -14.93 7.87 -19.04
N ARG A 186 -15.82 8.77 -19.45
CA ARG A 186 -15.71 10.22 -19.15
C ARG A 186 -15.81 10.51 -17.65
N GLY A 187 -16.72 9.81 -16.97
CA GLY A 187 -17.00 10.02 -15.55
C GLY A 187 -15.84 9.57 -14.66
N GLN A 188 -15.17 8.45 -15.00
CA GLN A 188 -13.98 8.01 -14.27
C GLN A 188 -12.81 8.96 -14.50
N LEU A 189 -12.52 9.29 -15.76
CA LEU A 189 -11.40 10.18 -16.07
C LEU A 189 -11.54 11.56 -15.40
N MET A 190 -12.76 12.11 -15.37
CA MET A 190 -13.06 13.36 -14.68
C MET A 190 -12.73 13.30 -13.19
N LYS A 191 -12.96 12.17 -12.52
CA LYS A 191 -12.61 12.01 -11.10
C LYS A 191 -11.09 12.05 -10.92
N CYS A 192 -10.34 11.34 -11.74
CA CYS A 192 -8.88 11.35 -11.69
C CYS A 192 -8.32 12.75 -11.96
N ALA A 193 -8.81 13.45 -12.99
CA ALA A 193 -8.39 14.82 -13.32
C ALA A 193 -8.67 15.82 -12.19
N LYS A 194 -9.85 15.72 -11.57
CA LYS A 194 -10.20 16.54 -10.42
C LYS A 194 -9.35 16.22 -9.19
N ALA A 195 -9.05 14.94 -8.93
CA ALA A 195 -8.14 14.54 -7.85
C ALA A 195 -6.73 15.09 -8.07
N ALA A 196 -6.17 14.95 -9.28
CA ALA A 196 -4.86 15.47 -9.64
C ALA A 196 -4.78 17.00 -9.45
N SER A 197 -5.80 17.72 -9.89
CA SER A 197 -5.85 19.18 -9.78
C SER A 197 -6.05 19.66 -8.33
N LEU A 198 -6.84 18.93 -7.53
CA LEU A 198 -6.94 19.17 -6.09
C LEU A 198 -5.61 18.91 -5.38
N ARG A 199 -4.84 17.91 -5.81
CA ARG A 199 -3.52 17.62 -5.27
C ARG A 199 -2.48 18.69 -5.60
N ALA A 200 -2.52 19.22 -6.81
CA ALA A 200 -1.70 20.38 -7.19
C ALA A 200 -2.08 21.63 -6.37
N ALA A 201 -3.39 21.87 -6.18
CA ALA A 201 -3.87 23.03 -5.43
C ALA A 201 -3.62 22.93 -3.92
N PHE A 202 -3.86 21.76 -3.29
CA PHE A 202 -3.85 21.54 -1.84
C PHE A 202 -2.94 20.37 -1.44
N PRO A 203 -1.61 20.47 -1.63
CA PRO A 203 -0.69 19.35 -1.42
C PRO A 203 -0.65 18.79 0.01
N GLU A 204 -0.95 19.60 1.04
CA GLU A 204 -1.04 19.12 2.43
C GLU A 204 -2.32 18.33 2.71
N GLU A 205 -3.39 18.62 1.98
CA GLU A 205 -4.72 18.02 2.18
C GLU A 205 -4.98 16.81 1.27
N ALA A 206 -4.18 16.69 0.21
CA ALA A 206 -4.41 15.77 -0.89
C ALA A 206 -3.20 14.85 -1.09
N SER A 207 -3.41 13.55 -0.88
CA SER A 207 -2.52 12.51 -1.38
C SER A 207 -3.14 11.84 -2.61
N TYR A 208 -2.51 10.77 -3.10
CA TYR A 208 -3.11 9.94 -4.15
C TYR A 208 -4.48 9.42 -3.71
N THR A 209 -5.47 9.57 -4.59
CA THR A 209 -6.84 9.13 -4.32
C THR A 209 -7.07 7.67 -4.72
N ALA A 210 -8.11 7.05 -4.14
CA ALA A 210 -8.56 5.71 -4.53
C ALA A 210 -8.83 5.63 -6.05
N GLU A 211 -9.35 6.69 -6.64
CA GLU A 211 -9.58 6.80 -8.08
C GLU A 211 -8.30 6.78 -8.92
N GLU A 212 -7.19 7.31 -8.41
CA GLU A 212 -5.89 7.28 -9.10
C GLU A 212 -5.14 5.95 -8.90
N MET A 213 -5.48 5.21 -7.85
CA MET A 213 -4.75 3.99 -7.43
C MET A 213 -5.45 2.69 -7.80
N GLU A 214 -6.68 2.76 -8.32
CA GLU A 214 -7.45 1.59 -8.72
C GLU A 214 -6.68 0.72 -9.74
N GLY A 215 -6.47 -0.56 -9.40
CA GLY A 215 -5.78 -1.52 -10.27
C GLY A 215 -4.25 -1.38 -10.33
N LYS A 216 -3.66 -0.46 -9.56
CA LYS A 216 -2.20 -0.35 -9.44
C LYS A 216 -1.65 -1.35 -8.41
N VAL A 217 -0.36 -1.63 -8.48
CA VAL A 217 0.33 -2.48 -7.49
C VAL A 217 1.08 -1.57 -6.52
N ILE A 218 0.97 -1.85 -5.21
CA ILE A 218 1.76 -1.15 -4.21
C ILE A 218 3.15 -1.79 -4.17
N GLU A 219 4.15 -1.04 -4.61
CA GLU A 219 5.54 -1.30 -4.26
C GLU A 219 5.75 -0.71 -2.88
N ALA A 220 5.53 -1.52 -1.83
CA ALA A 220 5.80 -1.10 -0.47
C ALA A 220 7.33 -0.95 -0.34
N ASP A 221 7.82 0.28 -0.47
CA ASP A 221 9.10 0.64 0.14
C ASP A 221 8.86 0.65 1.65
N THR A 222 9.66 -0.12 2.36
CA THR A 222 9.42 -0.59 3.73
C THR A 222 9.17 0.56 4.72
N SER A 223 7.91 0.85 5.08
CA SER A 223 7.57 1.74 6.21
C SER A 223 6.13 1.62 6.74
N ILE A 224 5.49 0.46 6.64
CA ILE A 224 4.28 0.16 7.43
C ILE A 224 4.64 -0.90 8.47
N PRO A 225 4.95 -0.54 9.72
CA PRO A 225 5.02 -1.52 10.79
C PRO A 225 3.57 -1.91 11.12
N VAL A 226 3.13 -3.04 10.58
CA VAL A 226 2.02 -3.78 11.19
C VAL A 226 2.61 -4.43 12.42
N ALA A 227 2.61 -3.69 13.54
CA ALA A 227 2.96 -4.27 14.83
C ALA A 227 1.84 -5.23 15.23
N ALA A 228 2.13 -6.51 15.13
CA ALA A 228 1.37 -7.58 15.75
C ALA A 228 1.53 -7.51 17.28
N SER A 229 0.43 -7.88 17.96
CA SER A 229 0.33 -8.33 19.36
C SER A 229 0.68 -7.35 20.49
N LEU A 230 -0.35 -6.92 21.22
CA LEU A 230 -0.26 -6.53 22.63
C LEU A 230 -1.07 -7.52 23.45
N ASP A 231 -0.42 -8.56 23.93
CA ASP A 231 -0.80 -9.23 25.18
C ASP A 231 -0.13 -8.45 26.31
N ALA A 232 -0.92 -7.75 27.12
CA ALA A 232 -0.47 -7.26 28.43
C ALA A 232 -1.68 -7.09 29.36
N THR A 233 -2.01 -8.16 30.05
CA THR A 233 -2.74 -8.14 31.32
C THR A 233 -1.93 -7.39 32.38
N GLY A 234 -2.57 -6.47 33.10
CA GLY A 234 -2.32 -6.32 34.55
C GLY A 234 -1.86 -4.96 35.07
N THR A 235 -2.83 -4.27 35.66
CA THR A 235 -2.76 -3.55 36.96
C THR A 235 -2.06 -2.19 37.06
N VAL A 236 -2.91 -1.17 37.25
CA VAL A 236 -2.61 0.15 37.83
C VAL A 236 -2.50 0.04 39.36
N PRO A 237 -1.68 0.87 40.01
CA PRO A 237 -2.26 1.75 41.03
C PRO A 237 -1.81 3.22 40.90
N ALA A 238 -2.76 4.11 41.21
CA ALA A 238 -2.59 5.54 41.50
C ALA A 238 -1.69 5.74 42.74
N LYS A 239 -1.07 6.89 43.06
CA LYS A 239 -1.49 8.29 42.99
C LYS A 239 -0.31 9.18 43.45
N ALA A 240 -0.37 10.47 43.11
CA ALA A 240 -0.02 11.65 43.92
C ALA A 240 1.10 12.57 43.39
N ASP A 241 0.71 13.85 43.29
CA ASP A 241 1.43 15.04 42.86
C ASP A 241 2.64 15.39 43.73
N THR A 242 3.69 15.94 43.10
CA THR A 242 4.34 17.20 43.54
C THR A 242 5.33 17.71 42.48
N ALA A 243 5.33 19.02 42.27
CA ALA A 243 6.30 19.81 41.50
C ALA A 243 6.71 21.02 42.39
N PRO A 244 7.66 21.90 42.02
CA PRO A 244 8.91 21.75 41.27
C PRO A 244 10.13 22.41 42.00
N SER A 245 11.27 22.51 41.30
CA SER A 245 12.49 23.35 41.53
C SER A 245 13.75 22.51 41.77
N GLY A 246 14.92 22.75 41.16
CA GLY A 246 15.39 23.92 40.42
C GLY A 246 16.64 23.62 39.58
N VAL A 247 17.23 24.71 39.10
CA VAL A 247 18.16 24.89 37.98
C VAL A 247 19.61 24.56 38.36
N ALA A 248 20.40 23.97 37.44
CA ALA A 248 21.83 24.28 37.26
C ALA A 248 22.40 23.73 35.94
N GLU A 249 23.22 24.56 35.32
CA GLU A 249 23.83 24.52 33.99
C GLU A 249 25.21 23.84 33.96
N ALA A 250 25.71 23.64 32.72
CA ALA A 250 27.11 23.65 32.28
C ALA A 250 27.92 22.32 32.14
N ALA A 251 27.95 21.85 30.88
CA ALA A 251 29.08 21.89 29.93
C ALA A 251 30.32 20.96 30.02
N SER A 252 30.65 20.45 28.81
CA SER A 252 31.95 20.04 28.24
C SER A 252 32.52 18.67 28.65
N ASP A 253 33.33 17.96 27.87
CA ASP A 253 33.62 17.78 26.44
C ASP A 253 34.65 16.62 26.40
N ALA A 254 34.81 15.97 25.24
CA ALA A 254 36.00 15.26 24.79
C ALA A 254 36.45 13.94 25.45
N ALA A 255 36.33 12.86 24.65
CA ALA A 255 37.31 11.77 24.57
C ALA A 255 38.64 12.30 23.97
N PRO A 256 39.82 11.62 24.13
CA PRO A 256 40.12 10.50 23.22
C PRO A 256 41.13 9.40 23.70
N SER A 257 41.13 8.29 22.95
CA SER A 257 42.27 7.47 22.48
C SER A 257 42.94 6.37 23.35
N LYS A 258 42.77 5.13 22.85
CA LYS A 258 43.72 4.02 22.57
C LYS A 258 44.92 3.73 23.50
N ALA A 259 45.04 2.45 23.89
CA ALA A 259 46.10 1.48 23.49
C ALA A 259 45.83 0.15 24.23
N SER A 260 45.53 -0.94 23.51
CA SER A 260 46.45 -2.03 23.13
C SER A 260 46.68 -3.06 24.24
N GLU A 261 46.08 -4.24 24.10
CA GLU A 261 46.64 -5.52 24.54
C GLU A 261 46.01 -6.67 23.73
N THR A 262 46.85 -7.34 22.95
CA THR A 262 46.73 -8.72 22.43
C THR A 262 48.12 -9.35 22.66
N PRO A 263 48.32 -10.70 22.70
CA PRO A 263 47.47 -11.75 22.14
C PRO A 263 47.22 -12.94 23.08
N THR A 264 46.19 -13.74 22.82
CA THR A 264 46.20 -15.15 23.21
C THR A 264 45.70 -15.98 22.05
N ASP A 265 46.64 -16.80 21.59
CA ASP A 265 46.55 -17.81 20.56
C ASP A 265 45.57 -18.91 20.97
N SER A 266 44.59 -19.20 20.12
CA SER A 266 43.70 -20.36 20.21
C SER A 266 43.01 -20.51 18.85
N GLU A 267 43.63 -21.23 17.93
CA GLU A 267 42.89 -21.86 16.83
C GLU A 267 41.84 -22.83 17.40
N PRO A 268 40.63 -22.83 16.85
CA PRO A 268 39.95 -24.09 16.59
C PRO A 268 39.63 -24.20 15.10
N ARG A 269 40.38 -25.09 14.45
CA ARG A 269 39.92 -26.10 13.49
C ARG A 269 38.59 -25.76 12.78
N ALA A 270 38.72 -25.38 11.51
CA ALA A 270 37.64 -25.19 10.55
C ALA A 270 36.69 -26.40 10.52
N GLU A 271 35.51 -26.25 11.11
CA GLU A 271 34.35 -27.06 10.78
C GLU A 271 33.71 -26.49 9.50
N PRO A 272 33.30 -27.33 8.54
CA PRO A 272 32.65 -26.85 7.33
C PRO A 272 31.32 -26.18 7.72
N ILE A 273 31.24 -24.86 7.52
CA ILE A 273 30.00 -24.10 7.67
C ILE A 273 29.02 -24.65 6.63
N THR A 274 28.11 -25.53 7.07
CA THR A 274 26.98 -25.98 6.28
C THR A 274 26.00 -24.82 6.16
N LEU A 275 25.76 -24.38 4.93
CA LEU A 275 24.74 -23.38 4.61
C LEU A 275 23.37 -23.82 5.16
N ASP A 276 22.57 -22.86 5.60
CA ASP A 276 21.15 -23.08 5.88
C ASP A 276 20.50 -23.77 4.66
N PRO A 277 19.86 -24.95 4.82
CA PRO A 277 19.21 -25.67 3.72
C PRO A 277 18.21 -24.82 2.93
N SER A 278 17.58 -23.84 3.58
CA SER A 278 16.66 -22.89 2.95
C SER A 278 17.38 -21.93 1.98
N LEU A 279 18.59 -21.50 2.34
CA LEU A 279 19.42 -20.63 1.51
C LEU A 279 20.00 -21.39 0.32
N GLN A 280 20.45 -22.63 0.53
CA GLN A 280 20.94 -23.49 -0.56
C GLN A 280 19.86 -23.73 -1.62
N ALA A 281 18.64 -24.10 -1.21
CA ALA A 281 17.53 -24.32 -2.13
C ALA A 281 17.15 -23.05 -2.92
N ARG A 282 17.39 -21.86 -2.36
CA ARG A 282 17.17 -20.59 -3.05
C ARG A 282 18.27 -20.30 -4.07
N ILE A 283 19.54 -20.57 -3.72
CA ILE A 283 20.69 -20.44 -4.64
C ILE A 283 20.48 -21.38 -5.83
N ASP A 284 20.12 -22.64 -5.59
CA ASP A 284 19.89 -23.64 -6.65
C ASP A 284 18.79 -23.20 -7.63
N LYS A 285 17.69 -22.60 -7.12
CA LYS A 285 16.63 -22.04 -7.98
C LYS A 285 17.10 -20.86 -8.83
N VAL A 286 17.94 -20.00 -8.28
CA VAL A 286 18.51 -18.85 -9.01
C VAL A 286 19.46 -19.34 -10.09
N VAL A 287 20.31 -20.32 -9.77
CA VAL A 287 21.24 -20.95 -10.72
C VAL A 287 20.49 -21.66 -11.85
N ALA A 288 19.45 -22.45 -11.54
CA ALA A 288 18.63 -23.12 -12.55
C ALA A 288 17.97 -22.14 -13.52
N ARG A 289 17.44 -21.02 -13.00
CA ARG A 289 16.83 -19.97 -13.82
C ARG A 289 17.85 -19.19 -14.65
N ALA A 290 19.07 -19.01 -14.14
CA ALA A 290 20.17 -18.38 -14.88
C ALA A 290 20.61 -19.24 -16.06
N ALA A 291 20.70 -20.56 -15.84
CA ALA A 291 21.06 -21.55 -16.87
C ALA A 291 20.01 -21.65 -17.98
N GLU A 292 18.71 -21.60 -17.65
CA GLU A 292 17.62 -21.66 -18.64
C GLU A 292 17.57 -20.43 -19.55
N LYS A 293 17.93 -19.25 -19.03
CA LYS A 293 17.72 -17.95 -19.70
C LYS A 293 19.01 -17.24 -20.08
N SER A 294 20.16 -17.88 -19.92
CA SER A 294 21.50 -17.29 -20.11
C SER A 294 21.67 -15.94 -19.39
N ALA A 295 21.08 -15.82 -18.21
CA ALA A 295 20.91 -14.56 -17.47
C ALA A 295 21.88 -14.44 -16.27
N TRP A 296 23.13 -14.87 -16.45
CA TRP A 296 24.14 -15.00 -15.38
C TRP A 296 24.44 -13.69 -14.64
N LYS A 297 24.59 -12.57 -15.36
CA LYS A 297 24.83 -11.24 -14.75
C LYS A 297 23.67 -10.77 -13.86
N GLN A 298 22.44 -11.11 -14.23
CA GLN A 298 21.25 -10.75 -13.45
C GLN A 298 21.14 -11.60 -12.18
N ALA A 299 21.51 -12.88 -12.27
CA ALA A 299 21.61 -13.77 -11.11
C ALA A 299 22.70 -13.32 -10.12
N GLU A 300 23.85 -12.88 -10.64
CA GLU A 300 24.93 -12.32 -9.81
C GLU A 300 24.48 -11.07 -9.03
N GLN A 301 23.83 -10.12 -9.72
CA GLN A 301 23.28 -8.92 -9.08
C GLN A 301 22.25 -9.26 -8.00
N TYR A 302 21.38 -10.24 -8.26
CA TYR A 302 20.39 -10.70 -7.31
C TYR A 302 21.02 -11.32 -6.04
N LEU A 303 22.07 -12.13 -6.19
CA LEU A 303 22.78 -12.75 -5.06
C LEU A 303 23.54 -11.70 -4.23
N ARG A 304 24.24 -10.76 -4.88
CA ARG A 304 24.94 -9.65 -4.21
C ARG A 304 24.01 -8.73 -3.41
N ALA A 305 22.76 -8.56 -3.85
CA ALA A 305 21.77 -7.75 -3.15
C ALA A 305 21.19 -8.43 -1.90
N ARG A 306 21.30 -9.77 -1.79
CA ARG A 306 20.49 -10.55 -0.83
C ARG A 306 21.30 -11.47 0.09
N CYS A 307 22.57 -11.74 -0.23
CA CYS A 307 23.51 -12.48 0.60
C CYS A 307 24.67 -11.57 1.04
N LYS A 308 25.27 -11.83 2.21
CA LYS A 308 26.43 -11.06 2.72
C LYS A 308 27.50 -12.01 3.27
N GLY A 309 28.76 -11.56 3.29
CA GLY A 309 29.86 -12.30 3.92
C GLY A 309 30.14 -13.67 3.27
N ALA A 310 30.27 -14.72 4.08
CA ALA A 310 30.61 -16.07 3.64
C ALA A 310 29.55 -16.70 2.70
N GLU A 311 28.27 -16.41 2.94
CA GLU A 311 27.15 -16.90 2.12
C GLU A 311 27.21 -16.36 0.69
N LEU A 312 27.58 -15.09 0.53
CA LEU A 312 27.72 -14.48 -0.80
C LEU A 312 28.84 -15.15 -1.59
N LYS A 313 29.96 -15.45 -0.93
CA LYS A 313 31.11 -16.10 -1.57
C LYS A 313 30.74 -17.48 -2.12
N GLN A 314 30.07 -18.29 -1.31
CA GLN A 314 29.61 -19.63 -1.72
C GLN A 314 28.54 -19.58 -2.81
N ALA A 315 27.61 -18.62 -2.74
CA ALA A 315 26.58 -18.45 -3.77
C ALA A 315 27.15 -18.03 -5.13
N LEU A 316 28.19 -17.18 -5.13
CA LEU A 316 28.89 -16.78 -6.35
C LEU A 316 29.75 -17.91 -6.93
N GLU A 317 30.43 -18.69 -6.07
CA GLU A 317 31.17 -19.88 -6.50
C GLU A 317 30.24 -20.94 -7.15
N ALA A 318 29.06 -21.18 -6.57
CA ALA A 318 28.07 -22.08 -7.15
C ALA A 318 27.53 -21.58 -8.51
N LEU A 319 27.34 -20.26 -8.66
CA LEU A 319 26.91 -19.66 -9.91
C LEU A 319 27.98 -19.78 -11.01
N ASP A 320 29.24 -19.54 -10.67
CA ASP A 320 30.38 -19.64 -11.59
C ASP A 320 30.61 -21.09 -12.06
N GLN A 321 30.57 -22.07 -11.15
CA GLN A 321 30.64 -23.49 -11.50
C GLN A 321 29.51 -23.92 -12.45
N ALA A 322 28.30 -23.44 -12.22
CA ALA A 322 27.16 -23.74 -13.07
C ALA A 322 27.26 -23.08 -14.45
N GLN A 323 27.79 -21.85 -14.52
CA GLN A 323 28.04 -21.17 -15.79
C GLN A 323 29.11 -21.92 -16.60
N GLN A 324 30.23 -22.30 -15.98
CA GLN A 324 31.29 -23.07 -16.64
C GLN A 324 30.78 -24.43 -17.13
N THR A 325 29.95 -25.12 -16.33
CA THR A 325 29.33 -26.40 -16.74
C THR A 325 28.39 -26.22 -17.93
N ALA A 326 27.61 -25.13 -17.96
CA ALA A 326 26.73 -24.83 -19.08
C ALA A 326 27.51 -24.50 -20.36
N GLU A 327 28.59 -23.73 -20.24
CA GLU A 327 29.48 -23.39 -21.36
C GLU A 327 30.21 -24.63 -21.91
N GLN A 328 30.67 -25.54 -21.03
CA GLN A 328 31.28 -26.81 -21.44
C GLN A 328 30.30 -27.75 -22.16
N ARG A 329 29.02 -27.78 -21.75
CA ARG A 329 27.96 -28.55 -22.44
C ARG A 329 27.58 -27.98 -23.79
N LEU A 330 27.76 -26.68 -24.00
CA LEU A 330 27.54 -26.02 -25.29
C LEU A 330 28.72 -26.20 -26.25
N ALA A 331 29.91 -26.51 -25.72
CA ALA A 331 31.14 -26.72 -26.50
C ALA A 331 31.40 -28.20 -26.87
N ALA A 332 30.64 -29.15 -26.32
CA ALA A 332 30.71 -30.58 -26.59
C ALA A 332 29.60 -31.05 -27.54
#